data_AF-A0A4S8PTD6-F1
#
_entry.id   AF-A0A4S8PTD6-F1
#
_cell.length_a   1.000
_cell.length_b   1.000
_cell.length_c   1.000
_cell.angle_alpha   90.00
_cell.angle_beta   90.00
_cell.angle_gamma   90.00
#
_symmetry.space_group_name_H-M   'P 1'
#
loop_
_entity.id
_entity.type
_entity.pdbx_description
1 polymer ?
#
loop_
_entity_poly.entity_id
_entity_poly.type
_entity_poly.pdbx_seq_one_letter_code
_entity_poly.pdbx_strand_id
1 'polypeptide(L)' 'MIDIDDDLLARVMTATNSATKKEAVNKALELSVESDARKRMEALKRMQRMAKEGLLDFSQVED' A
#
# COMPACT_ATOMS: atom_id res chain seq x y z
N MET A 1 -11.39 -21.12 -4.66
CA MET A 1 -9.93 -21.15 -4.84
C MET A 1 -9.55 -19.88 -5.58
N ILE A 2 -8.61 -19.09 -5.09
CA ILE A 2 -8.13 -17.90 -5.81
C ILE A 2 -7.19 -18.39 -6.90
N ASP A 3 -7.45 -17.97 -8.13
CA ASP A 3 -6.55 -18.21 -9.25
C ASP A 3 -5.42 -17.17 -9.20
N ILE A 4 -4.18 -17.64 -9.26
CA ILE A 4 -2.99 -16.80 -9.16
C ILE A 4 -2.11 -17.15 -10.35
N ASP A 5 -1.73 -16.11 -11.10
CA ASP A 5 -0.77 -16.21 -12.19
C ASP A 5 0.56 -16.80 -11.66
N ASP A 6 0.97 -17.93 -12.23
CA ASP A 6 2.17 -18.67 -11.80
C ASP A 6 3.47 -17.92 -12.11
N ASP A 7 3.50 -17.11 -13.17
CA ASP A 7 4.66 -16.28 -13.52
C ASP A 7 4.79 -15.11 -12.53
N LEU A 8 3.67 -14.50 -12.15
CA LEU A 8 3.65 -13.50 -11.08
C LEU A 8 4.12 -14.11 -9.76
N LEU A 9 3.63 -15.30 -9.42
CA LEU A 9 4.00 -15.98 -8.18
C LEU A 9 5.48 -16.35 -8.15
N ALA A 10 6.04 -16.82 -9.28
CA ALA A 10 7.48 -17.10 -9.40
C ALA A 10 8.31 -15.83 -9.18
N ARG A 11 7.90 -14.69 -9.77
CA ARG A 11 8.58 -13.41 -9.56
C ARG A 11 8.55 -12.95 -8.11
N VAL A 12 7.40 -13.10 -7.44
CA VAL A 12 7.27 -12.79 -6.01
C VAL A 12 8.18 -13.71 -5.20
N MET A 13 8.17 -15.02 -5.46
CA MET A 13 9.04 -15.98 -4.76
C MET A 13 10.53 -15.59 -4.86
N THR A 14 10.99 -15.17 -6.04
CA THR A 14 12.36 -14.66 -6.22
C THR A 14 12.57 -13.36 -5.45
N ALA A 15 11.65 -12.40 -5.55
CA ALA A 15 11.79 -11.09 -4.90
C ALA A 15 11.75 -11.16 -3.37
N THR A 16 10.98 -12.09 -2.79
CA THR A 16 10.84 -12.27 -1.34
C THR A 16 11.75 -13.37 -0.77
N ASN A 17 12.59 -13.96 -1.63
CA ASN A 17 13.46 -15.09 -1.36
C ASN A 17 12.72 -16.23 -0.62
N SER A 18 11.53 -16.58 -1.12
CA SER A 18 10.64 -17.54 -0.47
C SER A 18 10.80 -18.94 -1.04
N ALA A 19 10.84 -19.93 -0.15
CA ALA A 19 11.02 -21.34 -0.52
C ALA A 19 9.70 -22.01 -0.95
N THR A 20 8.55 -21.43 -0.57
CA THR A 20 7.23 -21.97 -0.91
C THR A 20 6.28 -20.90 -1.45
N LYS A 21 5.33 -21.32 -2.29
CA LYS A 21 4.24 -20.47 -2.81
C LYS A 21 3.47 -19.78 -1.68
N LYS A 22 3.14 -20.51 -0.61
CA LYS A 22 2.43 -19.99 0.57
C LYS A 22 3.20 -18.86 1.25
N GLU A 23 4.50 -19.06 1.46
CA GLU A 23 5.36 -18.05 2.09
C GLU A 23 5.46 -16.78 1.25
N ALA A 24 5.61 -16.91 -0.07
CA ALA A 24 5.64 -15.78 -1.00
C ALA A 24 4.34 -14.98 -0.99
N VAL A 25 3.19 -15.67 -1.02
CA VAL A 25 1.87 -15.03 -0.95
C VAL A 25 1.70 -14.28 0.38
N ASN A 26 2.04 -14.90 1.51
CA ASN A 26 1.93 -14.27 2.82
C ASN A 26 2.78 -12.99 2.91
N LYS A 27 4.06 -13.07 2.51
CA LYS A 27 4.96 -11.90 2.50
C LYS A 27 4.45 -10.80 1.55
N ALA A 28 3.93 -11.16 0.38
CA ALA A 28 3.37 -10.19 -0.56
C ALA A 28 2.14 -9.47 0.01
N LEU A 29 1.28 -10.18 0.74
CA LEU A 29 0.11 -9.59 1.40
C LEU A 29 0.52 -8.63 2.53
N GLU A 30 1.49 -9.01 3.36
CA GLU A 30 2.05 -8.13 4.39
C GLU A 30 2.62 -6.83 3.78
N LEU A 31 3.45 -6.95 2.74
CA LEU A 31 4.01 -5.80 2.04
C LEU A 31 2.95 -4.89 1.41
N SER A 32 1.86 -5.47 0.90
CA SER A 32 0.74 -4.73 0.33
C SER A 32 0.04 -3.88 1.39
N VAL A 33 -0.26 -4.47 2.55
CA VAL A 33 -0.87 -3.78 3.69
C VAL A 33 0.04 -2.66 4.20
N GLU A 34 1.34 -2.92 4.32
CA GLU A 34 2.32 -1.90 4.72
C GLU A 34 2.45 -0.76 3.69
N SER A 35 2.37 -1.07 2.41
CA SER A 35 2.38 -0.06 1.34
C SER A 35 1.16 0.86 1.44
N ASP A 36 -0.02 0.29 1.66
CA ASP A 36 -1.25 1.04 1.83
C ASP A 36 -1.22 1.95 3.08
N ALA A 37 -0.77 1.42 4.22
CA ALA A 37 -0.60 2.21 5.44
C ALA A 37 0.38 3.38 5.24
N ARG A 38 1.50 3.14 4.55
CA ARG A 38 2.47 4.20 4.21
C ARG A 38 1.87 5.27 3.31
N LYS A 39 1.17 4.88 2.23
CA LYS A 39 0.51 5.83 1.33
C LYS A 39 -0.50 6.70 2.06
N ARG A 40 -1.29 6.12 2.97
CA ARG A 40 -2.24 6.87 3.82
C ARG A 40 -1.51 7.86 4.72
N MET A 41 -0.43 7.46 5.37
CA MET A 41 0.38 8.37 6.19
C MET A 41 0.99 9.52 5.38
N GLU A 42 1.48 9.24 4.17
CA GLU A 42 2.00 10.28 3.27
C GLU A 42 0.91 11.25 2.81
N ALA A 43 -0.27 10.75 2.47
CA ALA A 43 -1.42 11.58 2.14
C ALA A 43 -1.81 12.49 3.31
N LEU A 44 -1.88 11.95 4.53
CA LEU A 44 -2.16 12.75 5.74
C LEU A 44 -1.09 13.82 5.98
N LYS A 45 0.20 13.49 5.82
CA LYS A 45 1.29 14.48 5.92
C LYS A 45 1.19 15.58 4.86
N ARG A 46 0.78 15.23 3.63
CA ARG A 46 0.53 16.21 2.57
C ARG A 46 -0.64 17.12 2.94
N MET A 47 -1.74 16.57 3.45
CA MET A 47 -2.89 17.35 3.93
C MET A 47 -2.50 18.29 5.08
N GLN A 48 -1.77 17.80 6.08
CA GLN A 48 -1.26 18.63 7.18
C GLN A 48 -0.35 19.77 6.70
N ARG A 49 0.47 19.52 5.67
CA ARG A 49 1.32 20.56 5.06
C ARG A 49 0.48 21.62 4.34
N MET A 50 -0.47 21.20 3.50
CA MET A 50 -1.38 22.12 2.81
C MET A 50 -2.22 22.95 3.80
N ALA A 51 -2.67 22.35 4.91
CA ALA A 51 -3.34 23.06 5.99
C ALA A 51 -2.45 24.16 6.60
N LYS A 52 -1.19 23.81 6.91
CA LYS A 52 -0.22 24.74 7.49
C LYS A 52 0.14 25.89 6.54
N GLU A 53 0.17 25.61 5.25
CA GLU A 53 0.47 26.59 4.19
C GLU A 53 -0.76 27.44 3.80
N GLY A 54 -1.91 27.23 4.44
CA GLY A 54 -3.15 27.96 4.15
C GLY A 54 -3.77 27.62 2.79
N LEU A 55 -3.36 26.49 2.19
CA LEU A 55 -3.78 26.03 0.87
C LEU A 55 -5.06 25.17 0.90
N LEU A 56 -5.57 24.83 2.09
CA LEU A 56 -6.85 24.15 2.24
C LEU A 56 -7.96 25.17 2.46
N ASP A 57 -8.86 25.26 1.49
CA ASP A 57 -10.12 25.99 1.62
C ASP A 57 -11.17 25.08 2.27
N PHE A 58 -11.46 25.33 3.55
CA PHE A 58 -12.44 24.57 4.32
C PHE A 58 -13.88 25.07 4.12
N SER A 59 -14.10 26.09 3.29
CA SER A 59 -15.46 26.62 3.02
C SER A 59 -16.35 25.65 2.22
N GLN A 60 -15.79 24.56 1.68
CA GLN A 60 -16.53 23.57 0.88
C GLN A 60 -16.86 22.26 1.62
N VAL A 61 -16.49 22.13 2.89
CA VAL A 61 -16.93 21.01 3.72
C VAL A 61 -18.18 21.46 4.47
N GLU A 62 -19.31 21.55 3.77
CA GLU A 62 -20.64 21.72 4.38
C GLU A 62 -21.28 20.32 4.62
N ASP A 63 -22.09 20.26 5.68
CA ASP A 63 -22.65 19.10 6.42
C ASP A 63 -23.01 17.81 5.63
#